data_AF-A0A0D6MPZ7-F1
#
_entry.id   AF-A0A0D6MPZ7-F1
#
_cell.length_a   1.000
_cell.length_b   1.000
_cell.length_c   1.000
_cell.angle_alpha   90.00
_cell.angle_beta   90.00
_cell.angle_gamma   90.00
#
_symmetry.space_group_name_H-M   'P 1'
#
loop_
_entity.id
_entity.type
_entity.pdbx_description
1 polymer ?
#
loop_
_entity_poly.entity_id
_entity_poly.type
_entity_poly.pdbx_seq_one_letter_code
_entity_poly.pdbx_strand_id
1 'polypeptide(L)'
;MIAPHPLAEAACAAAPGAVTFFGIKAESLLNAFVAFMVGGGTLFIADQQRRIAKRQKTIAEEKIVTDLFDRRFEVYEAFHAAIAHAVFSDKLDAEFPVKIERMRASSEQARFIFERECANKILEIRHKVIKSFALSRSLRAYEPAILSHQAAIDQSKLAKEASELDFELLDILDKKLSVLFEPALRLRDFRDERF
;
A
#
# COMPACT_ATOMS: atom_id res chain seq x y z
N MET A 1 -23.44 1.25 52.57
CA MET A 1 -24.61 1.55 53.42
C MET A 1 -25.34 2.72 52.80
N ILE A 2 -26.40 2.44 52.04
CA ILE A 2 -27.37 3.43 51.55
C ILE A 2 -28.72 2.78 51.80
N ALA A 3 -29.51 3.38 52.68
CA ALA A 3 -30.80 2.85 53.12
C ALA A 3 -31.85 2.97 51.99
N PRO A 4 -32.73 1.98 51.79
CA PRO A 4 -33.82 2.10 50.83
C PRO A 4 -34.89 3.09 51.29
N HIS A 5 -35.41 3.85 50.33
CA HIS A 5 -36.38 4.93 50.47
C HIS A 5 -37.77 4.39 50.90
N PRO A 6 -38.51 5.07 51.80
CA PRO A 6 -39.77 4.59 52.40
C PRO A 6 -40.97 4.52 51.44
N LEU A 7 -40.77 4.73 50.14
CA LEU A 7 -41.82 4.59 49.12
C LEU A 7 -41.96 3.13 48.62
N ALA A 8 -41.03 2.25 48.99
CA ALA A 8 -41.11 0.82 48.67
C ALA A 8 -42.02 0.02 49.62
N GLU A 9 -42.23 0.49 50.86
CA GLU A 9 -43.01 -0.26 51.86
C GLU A 9 -44.51 0.03 51.81
N ALA A 10 -44.95 1.14 51.20
CA ALA A 10 -46.37 1.48 51.13
C ALA A 10 -47.16 0.75 50.04
N ALA A 11 -46.50 0.14 49.04
CA ALA A 11 -47.18 -0.55 47.94
C ALA A 11 -47.50 -2.02 48.23
N CYS A 12 -46.97 -2.60 49.31
CA CYS A 12 -47.10 -4.03 49.61
C CYS A 12 -48.25 -4.36 50.60
N ALA A 13 -48.98 -3.37 51.10
CA ALA A 13 -49.97 -3.54 52.18
C ALA A 13 -51.44 -3.38 51.75
N ALA A 14 -51.78 -3.65 50.47
CA ALA A 14 -53.17 -3.68 50.02
C ALA A 14 -53.45 -4.92 49.16
N ALA A 15 -53.91 -5.99 49.84
CA ALA A 15 -54.63 -7.15 49.33
C ALA A 15 -53.98 -8.01 48.21
N PRO A 16 -53.78 -9.34 48.45
CA PRO A 16 -53.29 -10.29 47.45
C PRO A 16 -54.41 -10.62 46.47
N GLY A 17 -54.62 -9.74 45.50
CA GLY A 17 -55.42 -10.01 44.32
C GLY A 17 -54.51 -9.91 43.12
N ALA A 18 -53.93 -11.03 42.68
CA ALA A 18 -53.27 -11.09 41.39
C ALA A 18 -54.30 -10.62 40.34
N VAL A 19 -54.14 -9.38 39.86
CA VAL A 19 -54.99 -8.81 38.83
C VAL A 19 -54.72 -9.62 37.58
N THR A 20 -55.59 -10.61 37.38
CA THR A 20 -55.60 -11.51 36.24
C THR A 20 -56.58 -10.91 35.26
N PHE A 21 -56.04 -10.23 34.25
CA PHE A 21 -56.83 -9.86 33.08
C PHE A 21 -56.80 -11.09 32.15
N PHE A 22 -57.93 -11.76 31.96
CA PHE A 22 -58.03 -13.01 31.18
C PHE A 22 -57.10 -14.16 31.64
N GLY A 23 -56.91 -14.35 32.95
CA GLY A 23 -56.13 -15.49 33.48
C GLY A 23 -54.60 -15.40 33.31
N ILE A 24 -54.07 -14.26 32.82
CA ILE A 24 -52.64 -14.01 32.68
C ILE A 24 -52.17 -13.04 33.77
N LYS A 25 -51.08 -13.36 34.47
CA LYS A 25 -50.47 -12.47 35.47
C LYS A 25 -49.95 -11.21 34.78
N ALA A 26 -50.23 -10.03 35.32
CA ALA A 26 -49.75 -8.74 34.78
C ALA A 26 -48.22 -8.70 34.59
N GLU A 27 -47.46 -9.35 35.47
CA GLU A 27 -46.01 -9.52 35.36
C GLU A 27 -45.60 -10.29 34.10
N SER A 28 -46.39 -11.28 33.67
CA SER A 28 -46.13 -12.05 32.44
C SER A 28 -46.39 -11.22 31.18
N LEU A 29 -47.40 -10.34 31.18
CA LEU A 29 -47.66 -9.42 30.08
C LEU A 29 -46.58 -8.34 29.96
N LEU A 30 -46.14 -7.79 31.10
CA LEU A 30 -45.04 -6.82 31.14
C LEU A 30 -43.73 -7.44 30.64
N ASN A 31 -43.39 -8.66 31.08
CA ASN A 31 -42.21 -9.37 30.63
C ASN A 31 -42.26 -9.72 29.13
N ALA A 32 -43.43 -10.10 28.61
CA ALA A 32 -43.61 -10.34 27.18
C ALA A 32 -43.42 -9.06 26.35
N PHE A 33 -43.93 -7.92 26.84
CA PHE A 33 -43.73 -6.62 26.19
C PHE A 33 -42.27 -6.17 26.21
N VAL A 34 -41.58 -6.31 27.35
CA VAL A 34 -40.14 -6.02 27.45
C VAL A 34 -39.34 -6.93 26.52
N ALA A 35 -39.64 -8.23 26.48
CA ALA A 35 -38.99 -9.18 25.57
C ALA A 35 -39.22 -8.82 24.09
N PHE A 36 -40.42 -8.35 23.73
CA PHE A 36 -40.72 -7.88 22.38
C PHE A 36 -39.94 -6.61 22.03
N MET A 37 -39.86 -5.63 22.93
CA MET A 37 -39.08 -4.40 22.73
C MET A 37 -37.58 -4.69 22.61
N VAL A 38 -37.04 -5.57 23.46
CA VAL A 38 -35.63 -6.00 23.41
C VAL A 38 -35.36 -6.80 22.12
N GLY A 39 -36.25 -7.71 21.74
CA GLY A 39 -36.15 -8.47 20.49
C GLY A 39 -36.17 -7.55 19.26
N GLY A 40 -37.11 -6.60 19.21
CA GLY A 40 -37.20 -5.60 18.14
C GLY A 40 -35.98 -4.68 18.07
N GLY A 41 -35.50 -4.21 19.22
CA GLY A 41 -34.25 -3.43 19.30
C GLY A 41 -33.04 -4.21 18.79
N THR A 42 -32.96 -5.51 19.10
CA THR A 42 -31.88 -6.38 18.64
C THR A 42 -31.90 -6.58 17.13
N LEU A 43 -33.08 -6.75 16.52
CA LEU A 43 -33.24 -6.84 15.06
C LEU A 43 -32.84 -5.53 14.35
N PHE A 44 -33.21 -4.37 14.92
CA PHE A 44 -32.81 -3.08 14.38
C PHE A 44 -31.28 -2.89 14.44
N ILE A 45 -30.66 -3.22 15.57
CA ILE A 45 -29.20 -3.18 15.73
C ILE A 45 -28.52 -4.12 14.73
N ALA A 46 -29.05 -5.33 14.54
CA ALA A 46 -28.51 -6.30 13.57
C ALA A 46 -28.58 -5.79 12.12
N ASP A 47 -29.68 -5.14 11.71
CA ASP A 47 -29.77 -4.53 10.37
C ASP A 47 -28.76 -3.38 10.20
N GLN A 48 -28.62 -2.52 11.21
CA GLN A 48 -27.63 -1.43 11.17
C GLN A 48 -26.20 -1.97 11.11
N GLN A 49 -25.86 -2.98 11.92
CA GLN A 49 -24.55 -3.65 11.87
C GLN A 49 -24.30 -4.26 10.50
N ARG A 50 -25.30 -4.88 9.86
CA ARG A 50 -25.17 -5.40 8.50
C ARG A 50 -24.87 -4.30 7.48
N ARG A 51 -25.55 -3.15 7.57
CA ARG A 51 -25.31 -2.00 6.69
C ARG A 51 -23.91 -1.42 6.88
N ILE A 52 -23.46 -1.29 8.12
CA ILE A 52 -22.11 -0.81 8.46
C ILE A 52 -21.06 -1.79 7.93
N ALA A 53 -21.23 -3.10 8.15
CA ALA A 53 -20.31 -4.12 7.67
C ALA A 53 -20.16 -4.10 6.14
N LYS A 54 -21.27 -3.93 5.41
CA LYS A 54 -21.22 -3.77 3.95
C LYS A 54 -20.41 -2.54 3.53
N ARG A 55 -20.60 -1.39 4.19
CA ARG A 55 -19.85 -0.16 3.90
C ARG A 55 -18.36 -0.32 4.25
N GLN A 56 -18.06 -0.94 5.39
CA GLN A 56 -16.68 -1.21 5.80
C GLN A 56 -15.96 -2.12 4.81
N LYS A 57 -16.65 -3.12 4.24
CA LYS A 57 -16.11 -3.96 3.17
C LYS A 57 -15.72 -3.12 1.95
N THR A 58 -16.62 -2.28 1.45
CA THR A 58 -16.32 -1.41 0.29
C THR A 58 -15.16 -0.45 0.57
N ILE A 59 -15.12 0.17 1.75
CA ILE A 59 -14.02 1.05 2.14
C ILE A 59 -12.69 0.29 2.23
N ALA A 60 -12.70 -0.95 2.74
CA ALA A 60 -11.51 -1.76 2.82
C ALA A 60 -10.99 -2.15 1.41
N GLU A 61 -11.89 -2.51 0.50
CA GLU A 61 -11.55 -2.81 -0.89
C GLU A 61 -10.94 -1.58 -1.59
N GLU A 62 -11.57 -0.41 -1.46
CA GLU A 62 -11.04 0.85 -2.01
C GLU A 62 -9.67 1.20 -1.42
N LYS A 63 -9.48 1.00 -0.11
CA LYS A 63 -8.22 1.26 0.56
C LYS A 63 -7.09 0.35 0.07
N ILE A 64 -7.38 -0.93 -0.17
CA ILE A 64 -6.39 -1.88 -0.69
C ILE A 64 -5.93 -1.45 -2.08
N VAL A 65 -6.87 -1.05 -2.94
CA VAL A 65 -6.55 -0.59 -4.30
C VAL A 65 -5.69 0.66 -4.27
N THR A 66 -6.04 1.65 -3.43
CA THR A 66 -5.24 2.87 -3.28
C THR A 66 -3.84 2.59 -2.72
N ASP A 67 -3.73 1.78 -1.66
CA ASP A 67 -2.42 1.41 -1.09
C ASP A 67 -1.54 0.67 -2.12
N LEU A 68 -2.14 -0.19 -2.94
CA LEU A 68 -1.41 -0.89 -3.99
C LEU A 68 -0.96 0.06 -5.11
N PHE A 69 -1.80 1.03 -5.50
CA PHE A 69 -1.43 2.06 -6.46
C PHE A 69 -0.27 2.91 -5.93
N ASP A 70 -0.37 3.41 -4.70
CA ASP A 70 0.65 4.26 -4.08
C ASP A 70 2.00 3.54 -4.03
N ARG A 71 2.01 2.27 -3.59
CA ARG A 71 3.23 1.45 -3.58
C ARG A 71 3.82 1.22 -4.96
N ARG A 72 2.99 0.97 -5.98
CA ARG A 72 3.46 0.79 -7.36
C ARG A 72 4.04 2.10 -7.90
N PHE A 73 3.44 3.23 -7.56
CA PHE A 73 3.91 4.55 -7.93
C PHE A 73 5.23 4.93 -7.24
N GLU A 74 5.40 4.59 -5.96
CA GLU A 74 6.68 4.78 -5.25
C GLU A 74 7.84 4.05 -5.93
N VAL A 75 7.62 2.84 -6.44
CA VAL A 75 8.64 2.13 -7.22
C VAL A 75 8.94 2.88 -8.51
N TYR A 76 7.93 3.34 -9.24
CA TYR A 76 8.12 4.14 -10.45
C TYR A 76 8.96 5.39 -10.17
N GLU A 77 8.63 6.17 -9.14
CA GLU A 77 9.36 7.39 -8.80
C GLU A 77 10.82 7.10 -8.42
N ALA A 78 11.06 6.04 -7.65
CA ALA A 78 12.41 5.67 -7.25
C ALA A 78 13.30 5.32 -8.46
N PHE A 79 12.74 4.58 -9.43
CA PHE A 79 13.43 4.24 -10.67
C PHE A 79 13.62 5.47 -11.56
N HIS A 80 12.58 6.27 -11.75
CA HIS A 80 12.66 7.50 -12.54
C HIS A 80 13.73 8.45 -11.98
N ALA A 81 13.73 8.68 -10.67
CA ALA A 81 14.71 9.55 -10.02
C ALA A 81 16.14 9.01 -10.14
N ALA A 82 16.35 7.70 -9.97
CA ALA A 82 17.68 7.10 -10.10
C ALA A 82 18.19 7.15 -11.54
N ILE A 83 17.35 6.84 -12.53
CA ILE A 83 17.74 6.87 -13.94
C ILE A 83 17.99 8.31 -14.41
N ALA A 84 17.11 9.25 -14.07
CA ALA A 84 17.29 10.66 -14.43
C ALA A 84 18.60 11.21 -13.85
N HIS A 85 18.91 10.86 -12.60
CA HIS A 85 20.17 11.24 -11.98
C HIS A 85 21.38 10.56 -12.63
N ALA A 86 21.25 9.30 -13.04
CA ALA A 86 22.30 8.60 -13.76
C ALA A 86 22.61 9.30 -15.09
N VAL A 87 21.61 9.80 -15.81
CA VAL A 87 21.80 10.34 -17.16
C VAL A 87 22.15 11.84 -17.16
N PHE A 88 21.56 12.63 -16.28
CA PHE A 88 21.62 14.10 -16.35
C PHE A 88 22.50 14.75 -15.28
N SER A 89 22.93 14.02 -14.25
CA SER A 89 23.70 14.57 -13.13
C SER A 89 25.09 13.97 -13.03
N ASP A 90 25.96 14.59 -12.23
CA ASP A 90 27.24 13.96 -11.88
C ASP A 90 26.96 12.71 -11.06
N LYS A 91 27.19 11.55 -11.67
CA LYS A 91 27.02 10.24 -11.05
C LYS A 91 27.89 10.03 -9.81
N LEU A 92 28.79 10.94 -9.46
CA LEU A 92 29.66 10.82 -8.29
C LEU A 92 29.38 11.86 -7.21
N ASP A 93 28.25 12.56 -7.32
CA ASP A 93 27.77 13.37 -6.21
C ASP A 93 27.26 12.52 -5.04
N ALA A 94 27.04 13.18 -3.91
CA ALA A 94 26.59 12.52 -2.69
C ALA A 94 25.13 12.05 -2.75
N GLU A 95 24.33 12.55 -3.69
CA GLU A 95 22.91 12.21 -3.80
C GLU A 95 22.68 10.89 -4.52
N PHE A 96 23.52 10.57 -5.51
CA PHE A 96 23.28 9.39 -6.35
C PHE A 96 23.29 8.07 -5.57
N PRO A 97 24.22 7.81 -4.62
CA PRO A 97 24.17 6.59 -3.80
C PRO A 97 22.86 6.44 -3.02
N VAL A 98 22.29 7.54 -2.53
CA VAL A 98 21.01 7.54 -1.80
C VAL A 98 19.86 7.16 -2.74
N LYS A 99 19.86 7.69 -3.97
CA LYS A 99 18.86 7.35 -4.99
C LYS A 99 18.97 5.89 -5.45
N ILE A 100 20.19 5.37 -5.61
CA ILE A 100 20.44 3.95 -5.91
C ILE A 100 19.89 3.06 -4.79
N GLU A 101 20.15 3.41 -3.53
CA GLU A 101 19.69 2.59 -2.40
C GLU A 101 18.16 2.62 -2.24
N ARG A 102 17.53 3.79 -2.46
CA ARG A 102 16.07 3.90 -2.52
C ARG A 102 15.50 3.02 -3.64
N MET A 103 16.04 3.13 -4.86
CA MET A 103 15.65 2.28 -5.99
C MET A 103 15.82 0.80 -5.67
N ARG A 104 16.92 0.42 -5.01
CA ARG A 104 17.20 -0.96 -4.59
C ARG A 104 16.13 -1.46 -3.60
N ALA A 105 15.82 -0.70 -2.57
CA ALA A 105 14.78 -1.05 -1.60
C ALA A 105 13.41 -1.22 -2.28
N SER A 106 13.02 -0.27 -3.14
CA SER A 106 11.77 -0.31 -3.90
C SER A 106 11.72 -1.50 -4.86
N SER A 107 12.84 -1.91 -5.45
CA SER A 107 12.89 -3.07 -6.35
C SER A 107 12.63 -4.41 -5.66
N GLU A 108 12.99 -4.55 -4.39
CA GLU A 108 12.68 -5.77 -3.63
C GLU A 108 11.19 -5.86 -3.32
N GLN A 109 10.54 -4.72 -3.05
CA GLN A 109 9.09 -4.65 -2.89
C GLN A 109 8.36 -4.95 -4.21
N ALA A 110 8.94 -4.56 -5.34
CA ALA A 110 8.34 -4.74 -6.67
C ALA A 110 7.96 -6.21 -6.97
N ARG A 111 8.71 -7.18 -6.42
CA ARG A 111 8.44 -8.61 -6.57
C ARG A 111 7.09 -9.06 -6.01
N PHE A 112 6.54 -8.31 -5.06
CA PHE A 112 5.28 -8.63 -4.38
C PHE A 112 4.08 -7.87 -4.95
N ILE A 113 4.32 -6.67 -5.49
CA ILE A 113 3.25 -5.76 -5.93
C ILE A 113 3.05 -5.75 -7.46
N PHE A 114 4.03 -6.21 -8.22
CA PHE A 114 3.95 -6.36 -9.68
C PHE A 114 3.94 -7.84 -10.08
N GLU A 115 3.43 -8.08 -11.29
CA GLU A 115 3.56 -9.38 -11.93
C GLU A 115 5.03 -9.72 -12.22
N ARG A 116 5.31 -11.02 -12.34
CA ARG A 116 6.68 -11.55 -12.48
C ARG A 116 7.46 -10.92 -13.64
N GLU A 117 6.80 -10.71 -14.78
CA GLU A 117 7.45 -10.11 -15.96
C GLU A 117 7.88 -8.66 -15.71
N CYS A 118 7.00 -7.86 -15.12
CA CYS A 118 7.30 -6.47 -14.77
C CYS A 118 8.39 -6.40 -13.69
N ALA A 119 8.30 -7.23 -12.65
CA ALA A 119 9.31 -7.31 -11.60
C ALA A 119 10.70 -7.71 -12.14
N ASN A 120 10.77 -8.62 -13.13
CA ASN A 120 12.03 -9.00 -13.77
C ASN A 120 12.63 -7.83 -14.57
N LYS A 121 11.81 -7.10 -15.34
CA LYS A 121 12.26 -5.92 -16.09
C LYS A 121 12.75 -4.81 -15.15
N ILE A 122 12.07 -4.58 -14.03
CA ILE A 122 12.50 -3.65 -12.97
C ILE A 122 13.90 -4.04 -12.46
N LEU A 123 14.13 -5.34 -12.23
CA LEU A 123 15.43 -5.85 -11.77
C LEU A 123 16.55 -5.69 -12.83
N GLU A 124 16.24 -5.87 -14.10
CA GLU A 124 17.16 -5.61 -15.21
C GLU A 124 17.56 -4.13 -15.28
N ILE A 125 16.59 -3.22 -15.20
CA ILE A 125 16.83 -1.78 -15.20
C ILE A 125 17.71 -1.38 -14.01
N ARG A 126 17.43 -1.93 -12.82
CA ARG A 126 18.26 -1.73 -11.63
C ARG A 126 19.72 -2.10 -11.88
N HIS A 127 19.97 -3.25 -12.49
CA HIS A 127 21.34 -3.69 -12.79
C HIS A 127 22.03 -2.74 -13.77
N LYS A 128 21.32 -2.21 -14.77
CA LYS A 128 21.85 -1.22 -15.71
C LYS A 128 22.25 0.08 -15.01
N VAL A 129 21.40 0.62 -14.12
CA VAL A 129 21.71 1.83 -13.35
C VAL A 129 22.94 1.62 -12.46
N ILE A 130 22.99 0.51 -11.71
CA ILE A 130 24.14 0.19 -10.84
C ILE A 130 25.42 0.01 -11.65
N LYS A 131 25.33 -0.64 -12.82
CA LYS A 131 26.47 -0.81 -13.73
C LYS A 131 26.97 0.53 -14.27
N SER A 132 26.07 1.44 -14.64
CA SER A 132 26.42 2.79 -15.09
C SER A 132 27.19 3.55 -14.01
N PHE A 133 26.73 3.49 -12.77
CA PHE A 133 27.45 4.08 -11.63
C PHE A 133 28.85 3.47 -11.44
N ALA A 134 28.95 2.14 -11.48
CA ALA A 134 30.23 1.44 -11.32
C ALA A 134 31.23 1.81 -12.43
N LEU A 135 30.77 1.87 -13.69
CA LEU A 135 31.60 2.28 -14.82
C LEU A 135 32.11 3.71 -14.68
N SER A 136 31.25 4.65 -14.28
CA SER A 136 31.66 6.05 -14.06
C SER A 136 32.68 6.18 -12.93
N ARG A 137 32.54 5.39 -11.85
CA ARG A 137 33.55 5.32 -10.79
C ARG A 137 34.87 4.74 -11.30
N SER A 138 34.82 3.68 -12.10
CA SER A 138 36.02 3.09 -12.72
C SER A 138 36.72 4.08 -13.64
N LEU A 139 35.98 4.80 -14.49
CA LEU A 139 36.55 5.80 -15.41
C LEU A 139 37.27 6.94 -14.69
N ARG A 140 36.73 7.41 -13.55
CA ARG A 140 37.40 8.46 -12.75
C ARG A 140 38.68 7.97 -12.06
N ALA A 141 38.79 6.67 -11.77
CA ALA A 141 39.99 6.10 -11.18
C ALA A 141 41.19 6.07 -12.17
N TYR A 142 40.93 6.18 -13.48
CA TYR A 142 41.96 6.42 -14.49
C TYR A 142 42.31 7.93 -14.53
N GLU A 143 42.99 8.43 -13.51
CA GLU A 143 43.56 9.79 -13.49
C GLU A 143 44.71 9.96 -14.52
N PRO A 144 45.09 11.19 -14.92
CA PRO A 144 45.94 11.46 -16.09
C PRO A 144 47.44 11.18 -15.88
N ALA A 145 47.79 10.32 -14.93
CA ALA A 145 49.17 9.89 -14.74
C ALA A 145 49.54 8.89 -15.84
N ILE A 146 50.22 9.37 -16.89
CA ILE A 146 50.84 8.63 -18.02
C ILE A 146 50.28 7.21 -18.15
N LEU A 147 49.08 7.11 -18.72
CA LEU A 147 48.46 5.83 -18.98
C LEU A 147 49.36 5.05 -19.93
N SER A 148 49.71 3.81 -19.56
CA SER A 148 50.31 2.88 -20.51
C SER A 148 49.37 2.75 -21.72
N HIS A 149 49.92 2.42 -22.89
CA HIS A 149 49.12 2.22 -24.11
C HIS A 149 47.94 1.23 -23.88
N GLN A 150 48.15 0.22 -23.05
CA GLN A 150 47.10 -0.73 -22.67
C GLN A 150 46.02 -0.09 -21.79
N ALA A 151 46.39 0.72 -20.80
CA ALA A 151 45.45 1.40 -19.93
C ALA A 151 44.59 2.43 -20.70
N ALA A 152 45.15 3.09 -21.71
CA ALA A 152 44.40 3.96 -22.61
C ALA A 152 43.37 3.19 -23.47
N ILE A 153 43.73 2.01 -23.98
CA ILE A 153 42.79 1.14 -24.70
C ILE A 153 41.64 0.73 -23.77
N ASP A 154 41.95 0.29 -22.55
CA ASP A 154 40.93 -0.18 -21.61
C ASP A 154 40.01 0.95 -21.16
N GLN A 155 40.55 2.15 -20.91
CA GLN A 155 39.75 3.35 -20.65
C GLN A 155 38.80 3.68 -21.81
N SER A 156 39.27 3.57 -23.06
CA SER A 156 38.43 3.83 -24.24
C SER A 156 37.26 2.85 -24.36
N LYS A 157 37.49 1.56 -24.06
CA LYS A 157 36.44 0.53 -24.05
C LYS A 157 35.40 0.80 -22.98
N LEU A 158 35.85 1.12 -21.76
CA LEU A 158 34.96 1.46 -20.64
C LEU A 158 34.15 2.72 -20.93
N ALA A 159 34.75 3.74 -21.55
CA ALA A 159 34.06 4.98 -21.91
C ALA A 159 32.98 4.72 -22.96
N LYS A 160 33.28 3.87 -23.95
CA LYS A 160 32.29 3.44 -24.95
C LYS A 160 31.13 2.69 -24.30
N GLU A 161 31.42 1.73 -23.43
CA GLU A 161 30.40 0.96 -22.72
C GLU A 161 29.53 1.84 -21.81
N ALA A 162 30.13 2.80 -21.10
CA ALA A 162 29.40 3.76 -20.29
C ALA A 162 28.46 4.62 -21.15
N SER A 163 28.94 5.11 -22.29
CA SER A 163 28.13 5.90 -23.22
C SER A 163 26.96 5.11 -23.81
N GLU A 164 27.19 3.86 -24.25
CA GLU A 164 26.13 2.98 -24.76
C GLU A 164 25.05 2.73 -23.70
N LEU A 165 25.48 2.51 -22.46
CA LEU A 165 24.57 2.28 -21.34
C LEU A 165 23.76 3.54 -20.98
N ASP A 166 24.37 4.72 -21.07
CA ASP A 166 23.68 5.98 -20.81
C ASP A 166 22.60 6.28 -21.87
N PHE A 167 22.88 5.97 -23.15
CA PHE A 167 21.85 6.03 -24.20
C PHE A 167 20.70 5.05 -23.95
N GLU A 168 21.02 3.83 -23.51
CA GLU A 168 19.99 2.84 -23.17
C GLU A 168 19.15 3.30 -21.97
N LEU A 169 19.77 3.85 -20.93
CA LEU A 169 19.08 4.40 -19.76
C LEU A 169 18.20 5.61 -20.13
N LEU A 170 18.66 6.46 -21.04
CA LEU A 170 17.86 7.58 -21.55
C LEU A 170 16.62 7.09 -22.31
N ASP A 171 16.76 6.10 -23.19
CA ASP A 171 15.62 5.49 -23.90
C ASP A 171 14.66 4.79 -22.93
N ILE A 172 15.18 4.19 -21.86
CA ILE A 172 14.35 3.65 -20.79
C ILE A 172 13.56 4.76 -20.11
N LEU A 173 14.21 5.85 -19.72
CA LEU A 173 13.57 6.98 -19.03
C LEU A 173 12.46 7.63 -19.87
N ASP A 174 12.74 7.87 -21.15
CA ASP A 174 11.85 8.62 -22.04
C ASP A 174 10.60 7.82 -22.43
N LYS A 175 10.76 6.51 -22.70
CA LYS A 175 9.69 5.71 -23.33
C LYS A 175 9.37 4.42 -22.61
N LYS A 176 10.37 3.66 -22.20
CA LYS A 176 10.12 2.28 -21.74
C LYS A 176 9.64 2.20 -20.29
N LEU A 177 10.04 3.16 -19.45
CA LEU A 177 9.70 3.16 -18.03
C LEU A 177 8.20 3.43 -17.84
N SER A 178 7.65 4.45 -18.48
CA SER A 178 6.21 4.73 -18.43
C SER A 178 5.39 3.55 -18.97
N VAL A 179 5.75 3.01 -20.13
CA VAL A 179 5.08 1.85 -20.74
C VAL A 179 5.15 0.59 -19.86
N LEU A 180 6.23 0.41 -19.11
CA LEU A 180 6.37 -0.72 -18.18
C LEU A 180 5.39 -0.62 -17.00
N PHE A 181 5.22 0.59 -16.46
CA PHE A 181 4.40 0.82 -15.26
C PHE A 181 2.94 1.14 -15.58
N GLU A 182 2.63 1.64 -16.78
CA GLU A 182 1.28 2.04 -17.17
C GLU A 182 0.23 0.93 -16.98
N PRO A 183 0.44 -0.33 -17.42
CA PRO A 183 -0.52 -1.40 -17.18
C PRO A 183 -0.76 -1.65 -15.70
N ALA A 184 0.31 -1.60 -14.89
CA ALA A 184 0.24 -1.84 -13.46
C ALA A 184 -0.37 -0.66 -12.67
N LEU A 185 -0.37 0.54 -13.23
CA LEU A 185 -0.95 1.74 -12.61
C LEU A 185 -2.43 1.96 -13.02
N ARG A 186 -2.97 1.20 -13.98
CA ARG A 186 -4.38 1.29 -14.35
C ARG A 186 -5.27 0.69 -13.27
N LEU A 187 -6.06 1.55 -12.63
CA LEU A 187 -7.06 1.20 -11.62
C LEU A 187 -8.23 0.32 -12.15
N ARG A 188 -8.33 0.12 -13.48
CA ARG A 188 -9.48 -0.56 -14.10
C ARG A 188 -9.54 -2.05 -13.78
N ASP A 189 -8.40 -2.72 -13.62
CA ASP A 189 -8.38 -4.18 -13.42
C ASP A 189 -8.90 -4.60 -12.04
N PHE A 190 -8.86 -3.73 -11.02
CA PHE A 190 -9.31 -4.08 -9.67
C PHE A 190 -10.82 -3.99 -9.44
N ARG A 191 -11.57 -3.31 -10.32
CA ARG A 191 -13.03 -3.14 -10.18
C ARG A 191 -13.84 -4.16 -10.97
N ASP A 192 -13.26 -4.70 -12.05
CA ASP A 192 -13.95 -5.63 -12.95
C ASP A 192 -13.67 -7.11 -12.60
N GLU A 193 -12.59 -7.41 -11.89
CA GLU A 193 -12.35 -8.75 -11.35
C GLU A 193 -13.10 -8.95 -10.03
N ARG A 194 -14.36 -9.35 -10.16
CA ARG A 194 -15.10 -10.04 -9.10
C ARG A 194 -14.34 -11.31 -8.69
N PHE A 195 -13.58 -11.23 -7.61
CA PHE A 195 -13.23 -12.40 -6.79
C PHE A 195 -14.49 -13.00 -6.15
#